data_AF-A0A8S3U5G6-F1
#
_entry.id   AF-A0A8S3U5G6-F1
#
_cell.length_a   1.000
_cell.length_b   1.000
_cell.length_c   1.000
_cell.angle_alpha   90.00
_cell.angle_beta   90.00
_cell.angle_gamma   90.00
#
_symmetry.space_group_name_H-M   'P 1'
#
loop_
_entity.id
_entity.type
_entity.pdbx_description
1 polymer ?
#
loop_
_entity_poly.entity_id
_entity_poly.type
_entity_poly.pdbx_seq_one_letter_code
_entity_poly.pdbx_strand_id
1 'polypeptide(L)'
;MNRLLIIEELMKLCIKPYNILHVDIGTIHDPYELDLFLFELIVLRHVSVGSTAYALECEKMFIEIANTVKDTLRNSLPVVTCFQRKHIEWDNYNDLKISSEINSPVQVVCHYLKAMDTATLDVKDLYFTGKNKTSTLNAMLGDEESSVKSDLFTALINTSREFSARSVHTCRSTQAATIVDVGSKDISEVLAERVAGMIRWEDSNHLVILFHQNVQTVSALYRNLKDVPKPIDYLFKRQGSSLVDFNEKSTLELEEILLLLTRRFSSTISKNQLCELRKEYALTPDNLLKMILISLRVNTRLPILIMGETGCGKTSLIRYLANICGVAFEVFSIHAGTDDHQIKERIKEASQNARKLPKNQYWLFLDEINTCDHLGLITSAICHRFCQGIHMPPNLILLAACNPYRLRKTDAIMTAGLQGLKIKTDELSRLVYRVHPLPETLIDYVWDYGSLSELDEQSYIFKMVCSLFQKSWFTELFACLLDMSQKFVRSVEINEYCVSLRDVDRCRRLVKWFNEFLEKKDSFQYSRNNEDIRKRT
;
A
#
# COMPACT_ATOMS: atom_id res chain seq x y z
N MET A 1 -25.10 7.25 -9.55
CA MET A 1 -24.47 8.59 -9.56
C MET A 1 -25.41 9.56 -8.85
N ASN A 2 -24.96 10.42 -7.92
CA ASN A 2 -25.87 11.40 -7.29
C ASN A 2 -25.96 12.67 -8.16
N ARG A 3 -26.93 12.69 -9.07
CA ARG A 3 -27.11 13.77 -10.06
C ARG A 3 -27.31 15.14 -9.41
N LEU A 4 -28.06 15.20 -8.30
CA LEU A 4 -28.33 16.46 -7.59
C LEU A 4 -27.02 17.10 -7.11
N LEU A 5 -26.16 16.31 -6.45
CA LEU A 5 -24.85 16.79 -5.98
C LEU A 5 -23.98 17.30 -7.13
N ILE A 6 -23.97 16.62 -8.28
CA ILE A 6 -23.15 17.05 -9.42
C ILE A 6 -23.68 18.37 -10.00
N ILE A 7 -25.00 18.52 -10.12
CA ILE A 7 -25.61 19.78 -10.58
C ILE A 7 -25.28 20.91 -9.59
N GLU A 8 -25.38 20.67 -8.29
CA GLU A 8 -25.01 21.65 -7.27
C GLU A 8 -23.52 22.04 -7.35
N GLU A 9 -22.61 21.09 -7.59
CA GLU A 9 -21.19 21.38 -7.79
C GLU A 9 -20.95 22.19 -9.07
N LEU A 10 -21.60 21.85 -10.19
CA LEU A 10 -21.52 22.62 -11.44
C LEU A 10 -22.01 24.06 -11.25
N MET A 11 -23.10 24.26 -10.51
CA MET A 11 -23.61 25.60 -10.18
C MET A 11 -22.62 26.41 -9.34
N LYS A 12 -21.91 25.77 -8.39
CA LYS A 12 -20.90 26.44 -7.54
C LYS A 12 -19.67 26.91 -8.33
N LEU A 13 -19.36 26.29 -9.48
CA LEU A 13 -18.21 26.66 -10.30
C LEU A 13 -18.38 28.02 -11.01
N CYS A 14 -19.62 28.54 -11.13
CA CYS A 14 -19.92 29.82 -11.79
C CYS A 14 -19.23 29.96 -13.16
N ILE A 15 -19.33 28.91 -13.98
CA ILE A 15 -18.63 28.78 -15.26
C ILE A 15 -19.13 29.85 -16.24
N LYS A 16 -18.20 30.60 -16.84
CA LYS A 16 -18.48 31.63 -17.86
C LYS A 16 -18.20 31.11 -19.27
N PRO A 17 -18.70 31.76 -20.34
CA PRO A 17 -18.53 31.31 -21.72
C PRO A 17 -17.07 31.08 -22.16
N TYR A 18 -16.14 31.88 -21.63
CA TYR A 18 -14.71 31.81 -21.92
C TYR A 18 -13.93 30.80 -21.06
N ASN A 19 -14.58 30.14 -20.10
CA ASN A 19 -13.97 29.08 -19.33
C ASN A 19 -13.97 27.76 -20.12
N ILE A 20 -13.14 26.83 -19.66
CA ILE A 20 -13.07 25.48 -20.20
C ILE A 20 -13.47 24.55 -19.06
N LEU A 21 -14.48 23.71 -19.31
CA LEU A 21 -14.86 22.67 -18.36
C LEU A 21 -14.03 21.42 -18.64
N HIS A 22 -13.23 21.00 -17.65
CA HIS A 22 -12.53 19.72 -17.69
C HIS A 22 -13.26 18.71 -16.82
N VAL A 23 -13.72 17.61 -17.41
CA VAL A 23 -14.38 16.51 -16.70
C VAL A 23 -13.51 15.29 -16.75
N ASP A 24 -13.08 14.83 -15.58
CA ASP A 24 -12.32 13.60 -15.40
C ASP A 24 -13.27 12.48 -14.96
N ILE A 25 -13.35 11.42 -15.76
CA ILE A 25 -14.23 10.27 -15.56
C ILE A 25 -13.38 9.07 -15.17
N GLY A 26 -13.38 8.77 -13.87
CA GLY A 26 -12.84 7.53 -13.32
C GLY A 26 -13.77 6.32 -13.49
N THR A 27 -13.45 5.22 -12.81
CA THR A 27 -14.33 4.06 -12.71
C THR A 27 -15.68 4.42 -12.09
N ILE A 28 -16.76 4.01 -12.74
CA ILE A 28 -18.15 4.26 -12.33
C ILE A 28 -18.93 2.96 -12.20
N HIS A 29 -19.90 2.95 -11.30
CA HIS A 29 -20.78 1.81 -11.06
C HIS A 29 -21.88 1.69 -12.13
N ASP A 30 -22.45 2.81 -12.57
CA ASP A 30 -23.52 2.84 -13.56
C ASP A 30 -23.12 3.74 -14.73
N PRO A 31 -22.56 3.15 -15.79
CA PRO A 31 -22.21 3.90 -17.00
C PRO A 31 -23.39 4.45 -17.77
N TYR A 32 -24.56 3.82 -17.68
CA TYR A 32 -25.75 4.27 -18.40
C TYR A 32 -26.26 5.59 -17.83
N GLU A 33 -26.33 5.69 -16.49
CA GLU A 33 -26.65 6.94 -15.79
C GLU A 33 -25.69 8.08 -16.17
N LEU A 34 -24.39 7.80 -16.27
CA LEU A 34 -23.40 8.79 -16.67
C LEU A 34 -23.57 9.19 -18.14
N ASP A 35 -23.76 8.21 -19.04
CA ASP A 35 -23.94 8.44 -20.47
C ASP A 35 -25.14 9.36 -20.72
N LEU A 36 -26.27 9.07 -20.07
CA LEU A 36 -27.47 9.90 -20.14
C LEU A 36 -27.22 11.32 -19.62
N PHE A 37 -26.54 11.46 -18.48
CA PHE A 37 -26.19 12.75 -17.93
C PHE A 37 -25.26 13.56 -18.85
N LEU A 38 -24.24 12.93 -19.42
CA LEU A 38 -23.33 13.58 -20.37
C LEU A 38 -24.06 13.96 -21.66
N PHE A 39 -24.98 13.11 -22.14
CA PHE A 39 -25.82 13.42 -23.29
C PHE A 39 -26.66 14.68 -23.02
N GLU A 40 -27.37 14.75 -21.90
CA GLU A 40 -28.12 15.94 -21.50
C GLU A 40 -27.22 17.18 -21.36
N LEU A 41 -26.09 17.06 -20.66
CA LEU A 41 -25.20 18.18 -20.39
C LEU A 41 -24.55 18.74 -21.65
N ILE A 42 -24.20 17.87 -22.60
CA ILE A 42 -23.39 18.26 -23.76
C ILE A 42 -24.26 18.54 -24.98
N VAL A 43 -25.24 17.66 -25.26
CA VAL A 43 -26.10 17.77 -26.45
C VAL A 43 -27.24 18.73 -26.18
N LEU A 44 -27.94 18.60 -25.05
CA LEU A 44 -29.04 19.49 -24.70
C LEU A 44 -28.55 20.79 -24.04
N ARG A 45 -27.27 20.83 -23.64
CA ARG A 45 -26.66 21.94 -22.87
C ARG A 45 -27.40 22.24 -21.56
N HIS A 46 -28.13 21.28 -21.04
CA HIS A 46 -28.99 21.44 -19.87
C HIS A 46 -29.18 20.10 -19.16
N VAL A 47 -29.07 20.12 -17.83
CA VAL A 47 -29.36 18.98 -16.95
C VAL A 47 -30.28 19.43 -15.82
N SER A 48 -31.22 18.58 -15.41
CA SER A 48 -32.13 18.89 -14.30
C SER A 48 -32.45 17.68 -13.43
N VAL A 49 -32.63 17.93 -12.13
CA VAL A 49 -33.12 16.96 -11.15
C VAL A 49 -34.08 17.68 -10.20
N GLY A 50 -35.35 17.25 -10.19
CA GLY A 50 -36.38 17.93 -9.40
C GLY A 50 -36.54 19.39 -9.81
N SER A 51 -36.40 20.31 -8.85
CA SER A 51 -36.44 21.76 -9.07
C SER A 51 -35.09 22.39 -9.41
N THR A 52 -34.01 21.61 -9.38
CA THR A 52 -32.65 22.11 -9.61
C THR A 52 -32.25 21.84 -11.05
N ALA A 53 -31.74 22.86 -11.74
CA ALA A 53 -31.33 22.79 -13.13
C ALA A 53 -30.03 23.55 -13.36
N TYR A 54 -29.23 23.08 -14.31
CA TYR A 54 -27.98 23.71 -14.73
C TYR A 54 -27.90 23.74 -16.25
N ALA A 55 -27.52 24.89 -16.79
CA ALA A 55 -27.26 25.10 -18.21
C ALA A 55 -25.77 25.29 -18.46
N LEU A 56 -25.21 24.58 -19.44
CA LEU A 56 -23.79 24.63 -19.75
C LEU A 56 -23.46 25.87 -20.58
N GLU A 57 -22.80 26.87 -19.96
CA GLU A 57 -22.46 28.14 -20.62
C GLU A 57 -21.15 28.11 -21.43
N CYS A 58 -20.15 27.31 -21.04
CA CYS A 58 -18.85 27.30 -21.72
C CYS A 58 -18.91 26.70 -23.13
N GLU A 59 -18.10 27.23 -24.04
CA GLU A 59 -18.02 26.70 -25.42
C GLU A 59 -17.15 25.45 -25.54
N LYS A 60 -16.14 25.30 -24.68
CA LYS A 60 -15.15 24.23 -24.76
C LYS A 60 -15.20 23.35 -23.52
N MET A 61 -15.23 22.05 -23.76
CA MET A 61 -15.19 21.00 -22.75
C MET A 61 -14.15 19.96 -23.13
N PHE A 62 -13.35 19.53 -22.16
CA PHE A 62 -12.49 18.36 -22.29
C PHE A 62 -13.01 17.26 -21.40
N ILE A 63 -13.08 16.04 -21.93
CA ILE A 63 -13.49 14.86 -21.20
C ILE A 63 -12.30 13.91 -21.19
N GLU A 64 -11.73 13.70 -20.02
CA GLU A 64 -10.71 12.69 -19.77
C GLU A 64 -11.41 11.44 -19.25
N ILE A 65 -11.17 10.30 -19.90
CA ILE A 65 -11.77 9.01 -19.52
C ILE A 65 -10.63 8.11 -19.06
N ALA A 66 -10.74 7.61 -17.84
CA ALA A 66 -9.76 6.70 -17.27
C ALA A 66 -9.65 5.42 -18.12
N ASN A 67 -8.41 4.95 -18.28
CA ASN A 67 -8.17 3.63 -18.84
C ASN A 67 -8.76 2.58 -17.89
N THR A 68 -9.58 1.68 -18.43
CA THR A 68 -10.11 0.53 -17.68
C THR A 68 -9.81 -0.75 -18.42
N VAL A 69 -9.90 -1.87 -17.69
CA VAL A 69 -9.69 -3.22 -18.24
C VAL A 69 -10.57 -3.41 -19.48
N LYS A 70 -9.96 -3.76 -20.62
CA LYS A 70 -10.63 -3.94 -21.93
C LYS A 70 -11.41 -2.70 -22.40
N ASP A 71 -11.04 -1.50 -21.93
CA ASP A 71 -11.72 -0.23 -22.23
C ASP A 71 -13.23 -0.25 -21.92
N THR A 72 -13.66 -1.06 -20.95
CA THR A 72 -15.08 -1.26 -20.60
C THR A 72 -15.82 0.05 -20.34
N LEU A 73 -15.22 0.97 -19.58
CA LEU A 73 -15.79 2.26 -19.27
C LEU A 73 -16.03 3.08 -20.53
N ARG A 74 -15.02 3.22 -21.38
CA ARG A 74 -15.15 3.94 -22.65
C ARG A 74 -16.23 3.32 -23.53
N ASN A 75 -16.19 2.00 -23.70
CA ASN A 75 -17.11 1.29 -24.59
C ASN A 75 -18.56 1.31 -24.06
N SER A 76 -18.74 1.56 -22.77
CA SER A 76 -20.06 1.71 -22.13
C SER A 76 -20.66 3.11 -22.22
N LEU A 77 -19.94 4.11 -22.77
CA LEU A 77 -20.41 5.49 -22.92
C LEU A 77 -20.62 5.86 -24.41
N PRO A 78 -21.76 5.49 -25.03
CA PRO A 78 -22.11 5.88 -26.39
C PRO A 78 -21.91 7.36 -26.73
N VAL A 79 -22.20 8.29 -25.82
CA VAL A 79 -22.06 9.73 -26.04
C VAL A 79 -20.65 10.12 -26.47
N VAL A 80 -19.64 9.38 -26.02
CA VAL A 80 -18.22 9.64 -26.32
C VAL A 80 -17.91 9.46 -27.81
N THR A 81 -18.70 8.65 -28.53
CA THR A 81 -18.55 8.45 -29.97
C THR A 81 -18.87 9.71 -30.80
N CYS A 82 -19.54 10.70 -30.20
CA CYS A 82 -19.88 11.96 -30.85
C CYS A 82 -18.72 12.96 -30.91
N PHE A 83 -17.60 12.71 -30.21
CA PHE A 83 -16.48 13.65 -30.12
C PHE A 83 -15.33 13.29 -31.06
N GLN A 84 -14.61 14.31 -31.53
CA GLN A 84 -13.36 14.12 -32.26
C GLN A 84 -12.32 13.53 -31.30
N ARG A 85 -11.94 12.26 -31.54
CA ARG A 85 -10.93 11.58 -30.76
C ARG A 85 -9.54 12.14 -31.08
N LYS A 86 -8.86 12.65 -30.05
CA LYS A 86 -7.42 12.88 -30.10
C LYS A 86 -6.76 11.83 -29.22
N HIS A 87 -6.19 10.79 -29.83
CA HIS A 87 -5.35 9.86 -29.09
C HIS A 87 -4.02 10.56 -28.79
N ILE A 88 -3.66 10.66 -27.52
CA ILE A 88 -2.41 11.28 -27.09
C ILE A 88 -1.42 10.14 -26.84
N GLU A 89 -0.53 9.91 -27.80
CA GLU A 89 0.62 9.04 -27.63
C GLU A 89 1.83 9.88 -27.23
N TRP A 90 2.53 9.44 -26.19
CA TRP A 90 3.72 10.11 -25.69
C TRP A 90 4.95 9.56 -26.42
N ASP A 91 5.17 9.99 -27.65
CA ASP A 91 6.33 9.57 -28.45
C ASP A 91 7.53 10.49 -28.23
N ASN A 92 8.70 9.88 -28.00
CA ASN A 92 10.02 10.53 -27.91
C ASN A 92 10.18 11.60 -26.79
N TYR A 93 9.17 11.85 -25.96
CA TYR A 93 9.18 12.79 -24.83
C TYR A 93 9.67 14.21 -25.18
N ASN A 94 9.60 14.61 -26.46
CA ASN A 94 10.14 15.89 -26.94
C ASN A 94 9.47 17.11 -26.26
N ASP A 95 8.20 16.97 -25.86
CA ASP A 95 7.43 18.01 -25.18
C ASP A 95 7.45 17.89 -23.65
N LEU A 96 8.29 16.99 -23.08
CA LEU A 96 8.40 16.84 -21.63
C LEU A 96 9.00 18.11 -21.02
N LYS A 97 8.13 18.92 -20.40
CA LYS A 97 8.54 20.10 -19.66
C LYS A 97 9.06 19.69 -18.28
N ILE A 98 10.36 19.73 -18.11
CA ILE A 98 11.02 19.55 -16.80
C ILE A 98 11.29 20.90 -16.15
N SER A 99 11.34 20.93 -14.82
CA SER A 99 11.73 22.15 -14.09
C SER A 99 13.10 22.63 -14.54
N SER A 100 13.26 23.94 -14.74
CA SER A 100 14.56 24.56 -15.02
C SER A 100 15.42 24.73 -13.76
N GLU A 101 14.86 24.45 -12.57
CA GLU A 101 15.60 24.52 -11.33
C GLU A 101 16.61 23.37 -11.23
N ILE A 102 17.90 23.71 -11.19
CA ILE A 102 19.01 22.74 -11.18
C ILE A 102 18.96 21.76 -10.00
N ASN A 103 18.33 22.17 -8.88
CA ASN A 103 18.17 21.33 -7.68
C ASN A 103 16.83 20.59 -7.64
N SER A 104 16.01 20.67 -8.70
CA SER A 104 14.78 19.88 -8.76
C SER A 104 15.12 18.38 -8.84
N PRO A 105 14.30 17.48 -8.26
CA PRO A 105 14.60 16.05 -8.26
C PRO A 105 14.90 15.46 -9.64
N VAL A 106 14.14 15.89 -10.66
CA VAL A 106 14.34 15.46 -12.06
C VAL A 106 15.69 15.95 -12.59
N GLN A 107 16.02 17.23 -12.39
CA GLN A 107 17.30 17.78 -12.86
C GLN A 107 18.48 17.09 -12.19
N VAL A 108 18.42 16.84 -10.88
CA VAL A 108 19.48 16.13 -10.17
C VAL A 108 19.72 14.76 -10.81
N VAL A 109 18.67 13.96 -10.99
CA VAL A 109 18.78 12.63 -11.62
C VAL A 109 19.33 12.73 -13.04
N CYS A 110 18.86 13.67 -13.87
CA CYS A 110 19.37 13.86 -15.22
C CYS A 110 20.87 14.21 -15.28
N HIS A 111 21.37 15.03 -14.35
CA HIS A 111 22.79 15.36 -14.29
C HIS A 111 23.65 14.15 -13.91
N TYR A 112 23.20 13.32 -12.97
CA TYR A 112 23.89 12.09 -12.62
C TYR A 112 23.85 11.05 -13.76
N LEU A 113 22.71 10.90 -14.45
CA LEU A 113 22.58 10.05 -15.63
C LEU A 113 23.54 10.50 -16.74
N LYS A 114 23.58 11.80 -17.05
CA LYS A 114 24.51 12.35 -18.04
C LYS A 114 25.97 12.10 -17.65
N ALA A 115 26.31 12.30 -16.37
CA ALA A 115 27.67 12.07 -15.88
C ALA A 115 28.09 10.58 -15.94
N MET A 116 27.13 9.67 -15.76
CA MET A 116 27.31 8.23 -15.94
C MET A 116 27.51 7.89 -17.43
N ASP A 117 26.67 8.42 -18.32
CA ASP A 117 26.78 8.22 -19.77
C ASP A 117 28.09 8.78 -20.36
N THR A 118 28.61 9.87 -19.81
CA THR A 118 29.90 10.45 -20.20
C THR A 118 31.09 9.87 -19.43
N ALA A 119 30.89 8.86 -18.57
CA ALA A 119 31.92 8.25 -17.72
C ALA A 119 32.75 9.26 -16.89
N THR A 120 32.11 10.35 -16.45
CA THR A 120 32.76 11.41 -15.65
C THR A 120 32.41 11.35 -14.17
N LEU A 121 31.52 10.44 -13.76
CA LEU A 121 30.94 10.44 -12.42
C LEU A 121 31.98 10.22 -11.32
N ASP A 122 32.96 9.33 -11.52
CA ASP A 122 34.02 9.07 -10.55
C ASP A 122 35.09 10.17 -10.52
N VAL A 123 35.34 10.82 -11.66
CA VAL A 123 36.41 11.81 -11.84
C VAL A 123 36.00 13.23 -11.42
N LYS A 124 34.71 13.58 -11.56
CA LYS A 124 34.23 14.95 -11.37
C LYS A 124 33.02 15.01 -10.43
N ASP A 125 33.14 15.84 -9.40
CA ASP A 125 32.01 16.15 -8.54
C ASP A 125 30.97 17.03 -9.26
N LEU A 126 29.70 16.70 -9.03
CA LEU A 126 28.56 17.48 -9.51
C LEU A 126 28.19 18.52 -8.44
N TYR A 127 28.31 19.80 -8.79
CA TYR A 127 27.96 20.90 -7.91
C TYR A 127 26.61 21.49 -8.26
N PHE A 128 25.71 21.45 -7.28
CA PHE A 128 24.36 21.98 -7.36
C PHE A 128 24.28 23.30 -6.56
N THR A 129 23.82 24.38 -7.19
CA THR A 129 23.75 25.73 -6.58
C THR A 129 22.32 26.13 -6.24
N GLY A 130 22.08 26.91 -5.18
CA GLY A 130 20.77 27.50 -4.86
C GLY A 130 20.27 27.20 -3.43
N LYS A 131 19.00 27.52 -3.16
CA LYS A 131 18.39 27.42 -1.80
C LYS A 131 18.41 26.00 -1.20
N ASN A 132 18.40 24.96 -2.03
CA ASN A 132 18.40 23.56 -1.61
C ASN A 132 19.76 22.87 -1.82
N LYS A 133 20.85 23.63 -1.77
CA LYS A 133 22.21 23.06 -1.90
C LYS A 133 22.43 21.98 -0.85
N THR A 134 22.78 20.79 -1.29
CA THR A 134 23.25 19.70 -0.43
C THR A 134 24.77 19.78 -0.28
N SER A 135 25.27 19.41 0.90
CA SER A 135 26.71 19.18 1.08
C SER A 135 27.12 17.94 0.30
N THR A 136 28.20 18.04 -0.46
CA THR A 136 28.86 16.86 -1.06
C THR A 136 29.42 15.96 0.04
N LEU A 137 29.47 14.65 -0.20
CA LEU A 137 30.24 13.74 0.66
C LEU A 137 31.71 14.16 0.61
N ASN A 138 32.30 14.49 1.76
CA ASN A 138 33.64 15.08 1.84
C ASN A 138 34.77 14.10 1.51
N ALA A 139 34.51 12.79 1.64
CA ALA A 139 35.42 11.72 1.26
C ALA A 139 34.59 10.46 0.96
N MET A 140 34.82 9.85 -0.19
CA MET A 140 34.50 8.43 -0.39
C MET A 140 35.85 7.69 -0.35
N LEU A 141 36.02 6.83 0.65
CA LEU A 141 37.26 6.07 0.80
C LEU A 141 37.34 5.00 -0.29
N GLY A 142 38.34 5.12 -1.15
CA GLY A 142 38.71 4.17 -2.19
C GLY A 142 40.02 4.64 -2.85
N ASP A 143 40.78 3.72 -3.42
CA ASP A 143 41.99 4.07 -4.18
C ASP A 143 41.65 5.00 -5.36
N GLU A 144 42.65 5.74 -5.89
CA GLU A 144 42.48 6.73 -6.97
C GLU A 144 41.84 6.17 -8.27
N GLU A 145 41.74 4.84 -8.41
CA GLU A 145 41.10 4.12 -9.53
C GLU A 145 39.70 3.55 -9.20
N SER A 146 39.07 3.94 -8.09
CA SER A 146 37.84 3.28 -7.62
C SER A 146 36.55 3.79 -8.29
N SER A 147 35.76 2.87 -8.87
CA SER A 147 34.44 3.07 -9.51
C SER A 147 33.28 3.30 -8.52
N VAL A 148 33.57 3.91 -7.36
CA VAL A 148 32.65 3.91 -6.21
C VAL A 148 31.36 4.66 -6.52
N LYS A 149 31.43 5.83 -7.17
CA LYS A 149 30.24 6.64 -7.45
C LYS A 149 29.43 5.99 -8.55
N SER A 150 30.07 5.43 -9.59
CA SER A 150 29.38 4.69 -10.64
C SER A 150 28.69 3.43 -10.12
N ASP A 151 29.33 2.65 -9.26
CA ASP A 151 28.77 1.42 -8.70
C ASP A 151 27.56 1.71 -7.80
N LEU A 152 27.70 2.72 -6.95
CA LEU A 152 26.64 3.18 -6.06
C LEU A 152 25.45 3.73 -6.84
N PHE A 153 25.69 4.59 -7.84
CA PHE A 153 24.64 5.15 -8.67
C PHE A 153 23.96 4.09 -9.54
N THR A 154 24.72 3.14 -10.08
CA THR A 154 24.19 1.99 -10.82
C THR A 154 23.30 1.13 -9.93
N ALA A 155 23.70 0.86 -8.69
CA ALA A 155 22.85 0.15 -7.73
C ALA A 155 21.55 0.92 -7.46
N LEU A 156 21.61 2.23 -7.21
CA LEU A 156 20.41 3.07 -7.01
C LEU A 156 19.47 3.05 -8.23
N ILE A 157 20.01 3.11 -9.46
CA ILE A 157 19.22 3.01 -10.69
C ILE A 157 18.57 1.64 -10.79
N ASN A 158 19.31 0.57 -10.55
CA ASN A 158 18.77 -0.80 -10.65
C ASN A 158 17.66 -1.03 -9.62
N THR A 159 17.86 -0.57 -8.39
CA THR A 159 16.82 -0.55 -7.35
C THR A 159 15.61 0.28 -7.79
N SER A 160 15.81 1.47 -8.34
CA SER A 160 14.71 2.32 -8.83
C SER A 160 13.97 1.69 -10.00
N ARG A 161 14.68 1.01 -10.91
CA ARG A 161 14.10 0.26 -12.03
C ARG A 161 13.28 -0.90 -11.51
N GLU A 162 13.79 -1.66 -10.55
CA GLU A 162 13.05 -2.73 -9.91
C GLU A 162 11.76 -2.20 -9.29
N PHE A 163 11.79 -1.08 -8.55
CA PHE A 163 10.60 -0.47 -7.98
C PHE A 163 9.60 0.08 -8.99
N SER A 164 10.07 0.50 -10.17
CA SER A 164 9.23 1.07 -11.24
C SER A 164 8.75 0.01 -12.23
N ALA A 165 9.52 -1.05 -12.46
CA ALA A 165 9.21 -2.13 -13.40
C ALA A 165 8.01 -2.97 -12.94
N ARG A 166 7.78 -3.05 -11.61
CA ARG A 166 6.55 -3.62 -11.03
C ARG A 166 5.29 -2.88 -11.49
N SER A 167 5.41 -1.60 -11.78
CA SER A 167 4.36 -0.74 -12.32
C SER A 167 4.19 -0.92 -13.84
N VAL A 168 5.30 -0.90 -14.59
CA VAL A 168 5.27 -0.77 -16.07
C VAL A 168 4.99 -2.09 -16.81
N HIS A 169 5.45 -3.25 -16.32
CA HIS A 169 5.23 -4.52 -17.04
C HIS A 169 3.76 -4.95 -17.03
N THR A 170 3.02 -4.65 -15.96
CA THR A 170 1.59 -4.95 -15.84
C THR A 170 0.78 -4.20 -16.89
N CYS A 171 1.08 -2.91 -17.11
CA CYS A 171 0.36 -2.09 -18.10
C CYS A 171 0.61 -2.53 -19.56
N ARG A 172 1.86 -2.86 -19.94
CA ARG A 172 2.19 -3.19 -21.34
C ARG A 172 1.81 -4.61 -21.76
N SER A 173 2.00 -5.59 -20.88
CA SER A 173 1.74 -7.01 -21.20
C SER A 173 0.24 -7.28 -21.35
N THR A 174 -0.59 -6.67 -20.48
CA THR A 174 -2.03 -6.87 -20.50
C THR A 174 -2.72 -6.10 -21.63
N GLN A 175 -2.24 -4.90 -21.99
CA GLN A 175 -2.72 -4.17 -23.18
C GLN A 175 -2.35 -4.88 -24.50
N ALA A 176 -1.16 -5.48 -24.60
CA ALA A 176 -0.76 -6.23 -25.79
C ALA A 176 -1.52 -7.57 -25.93
N ALA A 177 -1.80 -8.26 -24.82
CA ALA A 177 -2.49 -9.55 -24.83
C ALA A 177 -4.02 -9.43 -25.04
N THR A 178 -4.66 -8.32 -24.63
CA THR A 178 -6.12 -8.13 -24.82
C THR A 178 -6.53 -7.80 -26.25
N ILE A 179 -5.59 -7.48 -27.14
CA ILE A 179 -5.88 -7.27 -28.57
C ILE A 179 -6.11 -8.60 -29.29
N VAL A 180 -5.69 -9.75 -28.73
CA VAL A 180 -5.66 -11.04 -29.44
C VAL A 180 -6.77 -12.02 -29.02
N ASP A 181 -7.38 -11.89 -27.84
CA ASP A 181 -8.37 -12.89 -27.34
C ASP A 181 -9.73 -12.23 -27.02
N VAL A 182 -10.47 -11.93 -28.09
CA VAL A 182 -11.81 -11.33 -28.03
C VAL A 182 -12.86 -12.44 -27.88
N GLY A 183 -13.10 -12.87 -26.63
CA GLY A 183 -14.36 -13.51 -26.23
C GLY A 183 -14.23 -14.84 -25.48
N SER A 184 -14.36 -14.79 -24.15
CA SER A 184 -14.90 -15.88 -23.29
C SER A 184 -14.55 -15.73 -21.80
N LYS A 185 -13.48 -14.99 -21.45
CA LYS A 185 -13.01 -14.90 -20.05
C LYS A 185 -13.86 -13.98 -19.18
N ASP A 186 -14.23 -14.48 -18.01
CA ASP A 186 -14.98 -13.79 -16.95
C ASP A 186 -14.14 -12.65 -16.33
N ILE A 187 -14.78 -11.59 -15.81
CA ILE A 187 -14.09 -10.45 -15.18
C ILE A 187 -13.16 -10.93 -14.06
N SER A 188 -13.61 -11.87 -13.24
CA SER A 188 -12.80 -12.44 -12.15
C SER A 188 -11.50 -13.10 -12.63
N GLU A 189 -11.53 -13.78 -13.77
CA GLU A 189 -10.34 -14.40 -14.39
C GLU A 189 -9.40 -13.33 -14.92
N VAL A 190 -9.93 -12.31 -15.59
CA VAL A 190 -9.14 -11.20 -16.11
C VAL A 190 -8.44 -10.44 -14.97
N LEU A 191 -9.11 -10.25 -13.82
CA LEU A 191 -8.52 -9.61 -12.65
C LEU A 191 -7.41 -10.46 -12.02
N ALA A 192 -7.62 -11.76 -11.90
CA ALA A 192 -6.60 -12.67 -11.40
C ALA A 192 -5.38 -12.71 -12.33
N GLU A 193 -5.58 -12.78 -13.65
CA GLU A 193 -4.50 -12.74 -14.66
C GLU A 193 -3.74 -11.41 -14.64
N ARG A 194 -4.47 -10.28 -14.51
CA ARG A 194 -3.89 -8.93 -14.41
C ARG A 194 -2.91 -8.82 -13.24
N VAL A 195 -3.20 -9.49 -12.13
CA VAL A 195 -2.35 -9.47 -10.93
C VAL A 195 -1.31 -10.59 -10.92
N ALA A 196 -1.56 -11.72 -11.59
CA ALA A 196 -0.61 -12.82 -11.67
C ALA A 196 0.70 -12.44 -12.39
N GLY A 197 0.66 -11.49 -13.32
CA GLY A 197 1.85 -10.97 -14.00
C GLY A 197 2.68 -9.96 -13.20
N MET A 198 2.24 -9.58 -11.99
CA MET A 198 3.00 -8.67 -11.14
C MET A 198 4.19 -9.38 -10.51
N ILE A 199 5.32 -8.68 -10.44
CA ILE A 199 6.48 -9.11 -9.67
C ILE A 199 6.10 -9.07 -8.18
N ARG A 200 6.16 -10.23 -7.52
CA ARG A 200 5.84 -10.35 -6.10
C ARG A 200 6.95 -9.78 -5.25
N TRP A 201 6.64 -9.48 -4.00
CA TRP A 201 7.65 -9.14 -3.01
C TRP A 201 8.73 -10.22 -2.91
N GLU A 202 8.35 -11.49 -3.01
CA GLU A 202 9.29 -12.59 -2.83
C GLU A 202 10.30 -12.75 -3.98
N ASP A 203 9.96 -12.24 -5.17
CA ASP A 203 10.72 -12.47 -6.40
C ASP A 203 11.99 -11.62 -6.51
N SER A 204 12.26 -10.75 -5.53
CA SER A 204 13.41 -9.86 -5.56
C SER A 204 14.13 -9.72 -4.23
N ASN A 205 15.39 -9.29 -4.32
CA ASN A 205 16.27 -9.01 -3.19
C ASN A 205 15.99 -7.64 -2.53
N HIS A 206 15.35 -6.71 -3.26
CA HIS A 206 15.10 -5.31 -2.88
C HIS A 206 16.32 -4.66 -2.22
N LEU A 207 17.46 -4.69 -2.89
CA LEU A 207 18.65 -4.00 -2.41
C LEU A 207 18.37 -2.50 -2.31
N VAL A 208 18.51 -1.92 -1.13
CA VAL A 208 18.37 -0.49 -0.89
C VAL A 208 19.64 0.04 -0.25
N ILE A 209 20.17 1.10 -0.84
CA ILE A 209 21.31 1.82 -0.27
C ILE A 209 20.83 3.14 0.32
N LEU A 210 21.13 3.37 1.59
CA LEU A 210 20.60 4.46 2.40
C LEU A 210 21.71 5.33 2.95
N PHE A 211 21.60 6.62 2.71
CA PHE A 211 22.50 7.63 3.28
C PHE A 211 21.92 8.19 4.56
N HIS A 212 22.71 8.17 5.62
CA HIS A 212 22.32 8.75 6.90
C HIS A 212 22.47 10.28 6.83
N GLN A 213 21.46 11.04 7.27
CA GLN A 213 21.48 12.51 7.13
C GLN A 213 22.46 13.22 8.08
N ASN A 214 22.73 12.62 9.23
CA ASN A 214 23.55 13.21 10.30
C ASN A 214 24.91 12.54 10.48
N VAL A 215 25.17 11.48 9.70
CA VAL A 215 26.39 10.68 9.78
C VAL A 215 26.81 10.44 8.34
N GLN A 216 28.07 10.69 7.96
CA GLN A 216 28.58 10.43 6.61
C GLN A 216 28.76 8.92 6.37
N THR A 217 27.73 8.14 6.68
CA THR A 217 27.70 6.68 6.59
C THR A 217 26.55 6.23 5.72
N VAL A 218 26.74 5.04 5.16
CA VAL A 218 25.81 4.39 4.25
C VAL A 218 25.42 3.04 4.85
N SER A 219 24.18 2.63 4.67
CA SER A 219 23.72 1.28 4.98
C SER A 219 23.11 0.64 3.75
N ALA A 220 23.38 -0.66 3.58
CA ALA A 220 22.71 -1.48 2.59
C ALA A 220 21.73 -2.41 3.31
N LEU A 221 20.50 -2.47 2.80
CA LEU A 221 19.49 -3.44 3.21
C LEU A 221 19.11 -4.30 2.01
N TYR A 222 18.89 -5.59 2.24
CA TYR A 222 18.58 -6.59 1.23
C TYR A 222 17.95 -7.80 1.93
N ARG A 223 17.27 -8.67 1.18
CA ARG A 223 16.68 -9.91 1.72
C ARG A 223 17.72 -11.01 1.87
N ASN A 224 18.51 -11.23 0.83
CA ASN A 224 19.51 -12.29 0.71
C ASN A 224 20.88 -11.70 0.45
N LEU A 225 21.85 -12.02 1.31
CA LEU A 225 23.25 -11.58 1.16
C LEU A 225 23.88 -12.08 -0.14
N LYS A 226 23.52 -13.28 -0.59
CA LYS A 226 24.07 -13.91 -1.81
C LYS A 226 23.68 -13.19 -3.09
N ASP A 227 22.54 -12.50 -3.07
CA ASP A 227 21.98 -11.79 -4.22
C ASP A 227 22.45 -10.32 -4.27
N VAL A 228 23.36 -9.91 -3.39
CA VAL A 228 23.95 -8.56 -3.41
C VAL A 228 24.99 -8.49 -4.55
N PRO A 229 24.93 -7.47 -5.42
CA PRO A 229 25.93 -7.29 -6.47
C PRO A 229 27.35 -7.18 -5.91
N LYS A 230 28.30 -7.91 -6.52
CA LYS A 230 29.71 -7.93 -6.12
C LYS A 230 30.34 -6.53 -5.96
N PRO A 231 30.08 -5.54 -6.84
CA PRO A 231 30.65 -4.19 -6.65
C PRO A 231 30.23 -3.56 -5.31
N ILE A 232 29.00 -3.78 -4.87
CA ILE A 232 28.49 -3.27 -3.60
C ILE A 232 29.10 -4.05 -2.42
N ASP A 233 29.17 -5.38 -2.50
CA ASP A 233 29.84 -6.18 -1.46
C ASP A 233 31.32 -5.77 -1.28
N TYR A 234 32.05 -5.57 -2.39
CA TYR A 234 33.43 -5.07 -2.35
C TYR A 234 33.54 -3.67 -1.76
N LEU A 235 32.61 -2.77 -2.09
CA LEU A 235 32.57 -1.41 -1.55
C LEU A 235 32.51 -1.42 -0.02
N PHE A 236 31.59 -2.19 0.55
CA PHE A 236 31.42 -2.28 2.00
C PHE A 236 32.65 -2.94 2.67
N LYS A 237 33.17 -4.04 2.09
CA LYS A 237 34.39 -4.71 2.58
C LYS A 237 35.59 -3.79 2.64
N ARG A 238 35.81 -2.93 1.63
CA ARG A 238 36.90 -1.95 1.60
C ARG A 238 36.80 -0.89 2.69
N GLN A 239 35.59 -0.54 3.11
CA GLN A 239 35.33 0.39 4.20
C GLN A 239 35.45 -0.27 5.59
N GLY A 240 35.96 -1.51 5.67
CA GLY A 240 36.10 -2.25 6.91
C GLY A 240 34.78 -2.75 7.50
N SER A 241 33.67 -2.65 6.74
CA SER A 241 32.34 -3.06 7.18
C SER A 241 31.86 -4.21 6.31
N SER A 242 31.85 -5.44 6.82
CA SER A 242 31.29 -6.55 6.05
C SER A 242 29.76 -6.48 6.04
N LEU A 243 29.18 -6.77 4.88
CA LEU A 243 27.76 -7.03 4.77
C LEU A 243 27.39 -8.27 5.59
N VAL A 244 26.25 -8.22 6.26
CA VAL A 244 25.78 -9.23 7.21
C VAL A 244 24.51 -9.88 6.74
N ASP A 245 24.28 -11.13 7.13
CA ASP A 245 22.97 -11.76 6.95
C ASP A 245 22.02 -11.24 8.03
N PHE A 246 20.93 -10.58 7.62
CA PHE A 246 19.96 -10.05 8.57
C PHE A 246 19.19 -11.15 9.28
N ASN A 247 19.12 -12.37 8.74
CA ASN A 247 18.49 -13.52 9.38
C ASN A 247 19.24 -14.00 10.64
N GLU A 248 20.52 -13.66 10.75
CA GLU A 248 21.33 -13.97 11.94
C GLU A 248 21.18 -12.92 13.06
N LYS A 249 20.48 -11.81 12.78
CA LYS A 249 20.33 -10.72 13.74
C LYS A 249 19.20 -10.97 14.73
N SER A 250 19.46 -10.57 15.97
CA SER A 250 18.43 -10.52 17.01
C SER A 250 17.40 -9.43 16.72
N THR A 251 16.20 -9.56 17.28
CA THR A 251 15.15 -8.53 17.21
C THR A 251 15.62 -7.17 17.71
N LEU A 252 16.54 -7.15 18.69
CA LEU A 252 17.14 -5.92 19.23
C LEU A 252 17.96 -5.18 18.18
N GLU A 253 18.85 -5.90 17.49
CA GLU A 253 19.69 -5.32 16.45
C GLU A 253 18.87 -4.83 15.26
N LEU A 254 17.83 -5.58 14.87
CA LEU A 254 16.92 -5.14 13.81
C LEU A 254 16.17 -3.85 14.18
N GLU A 255 15.74 -3.72 15.44
CA GLU A 255 15.08 -2.52 15.97
C GLU A 255 16.03 -1.32 16.01
N GLU A 256 17.30 -1.54 16.39
CA GLU A 256 18.34 -0.51 16.34
C GLU A 256 18.61 -0.01 14.92
N ILE A 257 18.66 -0.92 13.94
CA ILE A 257 18.78 -0.58 12.52
C ILE A 257 17.56 0.23 12.05
N LEU A 258 16.35 -0.22 12.39
CA LEU A 258 15.12 0.48 12.05
C LEU A 258 15.13 1.91 12.62
N LEU A 259 15.47 2.07 13.90
CA LEU A 259 15.58 3.37 14.57
C LEU A 259 16.65 4.23 13.90
N LEU A 260 17.82 3.68 13.59
CA LEU A 260 18.91 4.42 12.93
C LEU A 260 18.46 5.02 11.59
N LEU A 261 17.72 4.25 10.79
CA LEU A 261 17.33 4.62 9.45
C LEU A 261 16.05 5.48 9.40
N THR A 262 15.19 5.37 10.41
CA THR A 262 13.94 6.14 10.51
C THR A 262 14.05 7.42 11.34
N ARG A 263 15.18 7.64 12.03
CA ARG A 263 15.50 8.73 12.99
C ARG A 263 15.37 10.18 12.51
N ARG A 264 14.78 10.44 11.34
CA ARG A 264 14.47 11.80 10.85
C ARG A 264 13.26 12.43 11.57
N PHE A 265 12.48 11.65 12.31
CA PHE A 265 11.34 12.15 13.08
C PHE A 265 11.78 12.59 14.48
N SER A 266 11.48 13.84 14.83
CA SER A 266 12.02 14.57 16.00
C SER A 266 11.62 14.00 17.38
N SER A 267 10.70 13.04 17.44
CA SER A 267 10.22 12.45 18.69
C SER A 267 11.03 11.20 19.04
N THR A 268 11.96 11.35 19.99
CA THR A 268 12.65 10.21 20.60
C THR A 268 11.62 9.33 21.32
N ILE A 269 11.35 8.15 20.79
CA ILE A 269 10.56 7.15 21.50
C ILE A 269 11.30 6.74 22.78
N SER A 270 10.58 6.64 23.90
CA SER A 270 11.21 6.27 25.17
C SER A 270 11.58 4.78 25.19
N LYS A 271 12.62 4.41 25.96
CA LYS A 271 13.02 3.01 26.16
C LYS A 271 11.86 2.12 26.67
N ASN A 272 10.98 2.69 27.51
CA ASN A 272 9.83 1.97 28.03
C ASN A 272 8.81 1.66 26.94
N GLN A 273 8.53 2.62 26.04
CA GLN A 273 7.65 2.40 24.89
C GLN A 273 8.22 1.34 23.94
N LEU A 274 9.53 1.34 23.67
CA LEU A 274 10.17 0.27 22.87
C LEU A 274 9.97 -1.11 23.48
N CYS A 275 10.12 -1.22 24.81
CA CYS A 275 9.94 -2.49 25.51
C CYS A 275 8.52 -3.04 25.35
N GLU A 276 7.50 -2.18 25.46
CA GLU A 276 6.11 -2.59 25.23
C GLU A 276 5.85 -2.96 23.76
N LEU A 277 6.32 -2.16 22.80
CA LEU A 277 6.18 -2.46 21.38
C LEU A 277 6.81 -3.80 20.99
N ARG A 278 7.96 -4.14 21.60
CA ARG A 278 8.66 -5.40 21.39
C ARG A 278 7.91 -6.61 21.96
N LYS A 279 7.01 -6.41 22.92
CA LYS A 279 6.12 -7.49 23.40
C LYS A 279 4.99 -7.74 22.41
N GLU A 280 4.53 -6.71 21.70
CA GLU A 280 3.36 -6.78 20.83
C GLU A 280 3.66 -7.17 19.38
N TYR A 281 4.88 -6.96 18.90
CA TYR A 281 5.25 -7.22 17.51
C TYR A 281 6.54 -8.03 17.37
N ALA A 282 6.54 -9.02 16.48
CA ALA A 282 7.74 -9.75 16.08
C ALA A 282 8.38 -9.06 14.87
N LEU A 283 9.47 -8.33 15.11
CA LEU A 283 10.24 -7.70 14.03
C LEU A 283 11.18 -8.74 13.41
N THR A 284 10.94 -9.06 12.14
CA THR A 284 11.77 -9.95 11.31
C THR A 284 12.56 -9.13 10.28
N PRO A 285 13.64 -9.68 9.68
CA PRO A 285 14.40 -9.00 8.63
C PRO A 285 13.55 -8.54 7.45
N ASP A 286 12.59 -9.37 7.05
CA ASP A 286 11.68 -9.07 5.96
C ASP A 286 10.77 -7.86 6.30
N ASN A 287 10.23 -7.82 7.52
CA ASN A 287 9.45 -6.69 8.00
C ASN A 287 10.27 -5.41 8.16
N LEU A 288 11.53 -5.51 8.60
CA LEU A 288 12.46 -4.38 8.63
C LEU A 288 12.59 -3.75 7.24
N LEU A 289 12.85 -4.58 6.21
CA LEU A 289 13.00 -4.10 4.85
C LEU A 289 11.71 -3.46 4.31
N LYS A 290 10.56 -4.11 4.52
CA LYS A 290 9.22 -3.57 4.19
C LYS A 290 8.99 -2.20 4.83
N MET A 291 9.28 -2.07 6.12
CA MET A 291 9.09 -0.81 6.87
C MET A 291 9.99 0.31 6.39
N ILE A 292 11.26 0.02 6.10
CA ILE A 292 12.20 1.01 5.59
C ILE A 292 11.77 1.52 4.22
N LEU A 293 11.33 0.63 3.35
CA LEU A 293 10.82 0.99 2.04
C LEU A 293 9.53 1.82 2.09
N ILE A 294 8.61 1.47 3.00
CA ILE A 294 7.44 2.30 3.29
C ILE A 294 7.90 3.70 3.72
N SER A 295 8.85 3.79 4.66
CA SER A 295 9.39 5.07 5.14
C SER A 295 9.99 5.91 4.00
N LEU A 296 10.72 5.29 3.07
CA LEU A 296 11.25 6.00 1.89
C LEU A 296 10.14 6.57 1.02
N ARG A 297 9.08 5.79 0.74
CA ARG A 297 7.93 6.26 -0.06
C ARG A 297 7.15 7.36 0.64
N VAL A 298 6.98 7.27 1.96
CA VAL A 298 6.39 8.33 2.78
C VAL A 298 7.20 9.63 2.60
N ASN A 299 8.52 9.54 2.64
CA ASN A 299 9.41 10.70 2.52
C ASN A 299 9.41 11.30 1.10
N THR A 300 9.30 10.48 0.06
CA THR A 300 9.19 10.94 -1.34
C THR A 300 7.77 11.29 -1.75
N ARG A 301 6.78 11.10 -0.86
CA ARG A 301 5.34 11.29 -1.10
C ARG A 301 4.81 10.46 -2.27
N LEU A 302 5.43 9.29 -2.50
CA LEU A 302 4.91 8.33 -3.45
C LEU A 302 3.72 7.57 -2.83
N PRO A 303 2.67 7.29 -3.59
CA PRO A 303 1.59 6.41 -3.15
C PRO A 303 2.10 5.06 -2.64
N ILE A 304 1.44 4.59 -1.57
CA ILE A 304 1.74 3.31 -0.92
C ILE A 304 0.46 2.49 -0.90
N LEU A 305 0.42 1.44 -1.72
CA LEU A 305 -0.66 0.48 -1.77
C LEU A 305 -0.11 -0.93 -1.54
N ILE A 306 -0.47 -1.53 -0.42
CA ILE A 306 0.02 -2.86 -0.03
C ILE A 306 -1.08 -3.90 -0.29
N MET A 307 -0.82 -4.81 -1.21
CA MET A 307 -1.67 -5.98 -1.43
C MET A 307 -1.13 -7.16 -0.63
N GLY A 308 -2.03 -7.97 -0.07
CA GLY A 308 -1.65 -9.22 0.57
C GLY A 308 -2.82 -9.84 1.31
N GLU A 309 -2.67 -11.08 1.73
CA GLU A 309 -3.76 -11.86 2.32
C GLU A 309 -4.29 -11.24 3.63
N THR A 310 -5.56 -11.51 3.97
CA THR A 310 -6.14 -11.03 5.22
C THR A 310 -5.41 -11.62 6.42
N GLY A 311 -5.01 -10.78 7.37
CA GLY A 311 -4.31 -11.23 8.57
C GLY A 311 -2.81 -11.52 8.39
N CYS A 312 -2.20 -11.16 7.25
CA CYS A 312 -0.73 -11.26 7.07
C CYS A 312 0.08 -10.16 7.79
N GLY A 313 -0.56 -9.33 8.62
CA GLY A 313 0.13 -8.36 9.47
C GLY A 313 0.35 -6.95 8.88
N LYS A 314 -0.21 -6.60 7.71
CA LYS A 314 -0.07 -5.27 7.07
C LYS A 314 -0.35 -4.09 8.02
N THR A 315 -1.52 -4.12 8.67
CA THR A 315 -1.96 -3.06 9.59
C THR A 315 -1.05 -2.99 10.82
N SER A 316 -0.61 -4.14 11.35
CA SER A 316 0.31 -4.21 12.49
C SER A 316 1.70 -3.71 12.14
N LEU A 317 2.19 -4.00 10.92
CA LEU A 317 3.47 -3.54 10.40
C LEU A 317 3.51 -2.01 10.31
N ILE A 318 2.49 -1.39 9.69
CA ILE A 318 2.44 0.07 9.58
C ILE A 318 2.25 0.73 10.94
N ARG A 319 1.42 0.14 11.82
CA ARG A 319 1.25 0.64 13.19
C ARG A 319 2.57 0.61 13.96
N TYR A 320 3.32 -0.48 13.89
CA TYR A 320 4.63 -0.59 14.52
C TYR A 320 5.59 0.47 13.98
N LEU A 321 5.67 0.64 12.66
CA LEU A 321 6.49 1.68 12.04
C LEU A 321 6.08 3.10 12.46
N ALA A 322 4.78 3.39 12.51
CA ALA A 322 4.28 4.70 12.91
C ALA A 322 4.63 5.01 14.37
N ASN A 323 4.50 4.01 15.25
CA ASN A 323 4.94 4.11 16.64
C ASN A 323 6.44 4.39 16.71
N ILE A 324 7.28 3.60 16.03
CA ILE A 324 8.74 3.81 15.94
C ILE A 324 9.09 5.24 15.47
N CYS A 325 8.35 5.76 14.50
CA CYS A 325 8.52 7.12 13.97
C CYS A 325 7.91 8.21 14.88
N GLY A 326 7.15 7.85 15.91
CA GLY A 326 6.39 8.77 16.76
C GLY A 326 5.33 9.58 16.00
N VAL A 327 4.74 8.98 14.97
CA VAL A 327 3.75 9.60 14.09
C VAL A 327 2.34 9.20 14.53
N ALA A 328 1.42 10.16 14.50
CA ALA A 328 0.00 9.88 14.74
C ALA A 328 -0.53 8.96 13.64
N PHE A 329 -1.14 7.84 14.04
CA PHE A 329 -1.58 6.79 13.13
C PHE A 329 -3.03 6.40 13.41
N GLU A 330 -3.84 6.39 12.37
CA GLU A 330 -5.21 5.93 12.43
C GLU A 330 -5.52 4.95 11.30
N VAL A 331 -6.41 4.01 11.58
CA VAL A 331 -6.90 3.02 10.61
C VAL A 331 -8.35 3.33 10.29
N PHE A 332 -8.69 3.24 9.02
CA PHE A 332 -10.06 3.26 8.52
C PHE A 332 -10.28 1.99 7.70
N SER A 333 -11.06 1.06 8.26
CA SER A 333 -11.40 -0.20 7.60
C SER A 333 -12.58 0.01 6.68
N ILE A 334 -12.34 -0.18 5.38
CA ILE A 334 -13.35 -0.05 4.33
C ILE A 334 -14.00 -1.41 4.11
N HIS A 335 -15.30 -1.40 3.85
CA HIS A 335 -16.08 -2.59 3.54
C HIS A 335 -17.13 -2.28 2.46
N ALA A 336 -17.84 -3.29 1.94
CA ALA A 336 -18.84 -3.11 0.88
C ALA A 336 -19.97 -2.12 1.22
N GLY A 337 -20.30 -1.94 2.51
CA GLY A 337 -21.27 -0.93 2.95
C GLY A 337 -20.70 0.47 3.19
N THR A 338 -19.43 0.72 2.90
CA THR A 338 -18.80 2.04 3.11
C THR A 338 -19.20 2.96 1.97
N ASP A 339 -19.86 4.06 2.29
CA ASP A 339 -20.30 5.04 1.30
C ASP A 339 -19.26 6.14 1.03
N ASP A 340 -19.51 6.96 0.02
CA ASP A 340 -18.62 8.05 -0.38
C ASP A 340 -18.53 9.16 0.67
N HIS A 341 -19.61 9.40 1.42
CA HIS A 341 -19.69 10.41 2.48
C HIS A 341 -18.75 10.06 3.64
N GLN A 342 -18.80 8.81 4.11
CA GLN A 342 -17.94 8.28 5.17
C GLN A 342 -16.46 8.40 4.80
N ILE A 343 -16.09 8.07 3.56
CA ILE A 343 -14.70 8.22 3.08
C ILE A 343 -14.28 9.71 3.10
N LYS A 344 -15.14 10.59 2.57
CA LYS A 344 -14.89 12.04 2.52
C LYS A 344 -14.74 12.63 3.93
N GLU A 345 -15.66 12.33 4.83
CA GLU A 345 -15.61 12.79 6.22
C GLU A 345 -14.34 12.31 6.92
N ARG A 346 -13.99 11.03 6.78
CA ARG A 346 -12.80 10.49 7.42
C ARG A 346 -11.52 11.16 6.95
N ILE A 347 -11.38 11.40 5.64
CA ILE A 347 -10.24 12.14 5.08
C ILE A 347 -10.23 13.60 5.56
N LYS A 348 -11.41 14.22 5.67
CA LYS A 348 -11.56 15.60 6.17
C LYS A 348 -11.15 15.72 7.64
N GLU A 349 -11.58 14.80 8.49
CA GLU A 349 -11.17 14.73 9.90
C GLU A 349 -9.65 14.55 10.04
N ALA A 350 -9.08 13.58 9.30
CA ALA A 350 -7.63 13.37 9.29
C ALA A 350 -6.88 14.62 8.80
N SER A 351 -7.41 15.31 7.78
CA SER A 351 -6.86 16.58 7.30
C SER A 351 -6.91 17.69 8.36
N GLN A 352 -7.99 17.77 9.13
CA GLN A 352 -8.10 18.72 10.24
C GLN A 352 -7.11 18.39 11.36
N ASN A 353 -6.98 17.12 11.74
CA ASN A 353 -6.03 16.70 12.76
C ASN A 353 -4.58 16.93 12.34
N ALA A 354 -4.24 16.66 11.08
CA ALA A 354 -2.94 16.99 10.52
C ALA A 354 -2.65 18.51 10.56
N ARG A 355 -3.66 19.35 10.28
CA ARG A 355 -3.50 20.82 10.34
C ARG A 355 -3.29 21.36 11.76
N LYS A 356 -3.77 20.66 12.81
CA LYS A 356 -3.54 21.05 14.22
C LYS A 356 -2.06 20.92 14.61
N LEU A 357 -1.34 19.96 14.03
CA LEU A 357 0.06 19.68 14.31
C LEU A 357 0.90 19.70 13.02
N PRO A 358 1.09 20.87 12.39
CA PRO A 358 1.70 20.97 11.05
C PRO A 358 3.17 20.53 11.00
N LYS A 359 3.86 20.51 12.16
CA LYS A 359 5.25 20.03 12.28
C LYS A 359 5.36 18.51 12.36
N ASN A 360 4.26 17.81 12.65
CA ASN A 360 4.23 16.37 12.82
C ASN A 360 3.52 15.75 11.62
N GLN A 361 4.02 14.60 11.17
CA GLN A 361 3.27 13.82 10.19
C GLN A 361 2.02 13.22 10.85
N TYR A 362 1.03 12.94 10.02
CA TYR A 362 -0.19 12.24 10.38
C TYR A 362 -0.46 11.17 9.33
N TRP A 363 -0.61 9.93 9.74
CA TRP A 363 -0.81 8.80 8.85
C TRP A 363 -2.23 8.26 8.99
N LEU A 364 -2.95 8.23 7.87
CA LEU A 364 -4.26 7.57 7.77
C LEU A 364 -4.10 6.34 6.88
N PHE A 365 -4.37 5.17 7.44
CA PHE A 365 -4.31 3.89 6.75
C PHE A 365 -5.70 3.43 6.35
N LEU A 366 -5.93 3.33 5.04
CA LEU A 366 -7.15 2.84 4.42
C LEU A 366 -7.02 1.34 4.21
N ASP A 367 -7.67 0.53 5.04
CA ASP A 367 -7.58 -0.93 4.98
C ASP A 367 -8.69 -1.49 4.09
N GLU A 368 -8.37 -2.54 3.33
CA GLU A 368 -9.32 -3.26 2.45
C GLU A 368 -10.03 -2.36 1.41
N ILE A 369 -9.31 -1.41 0.78
CA ILE A 369 -9.90 -0.37 -0.10
C ILE A 369 -10.72 -0.89 -1.27
N ASN A 370 -10.36 -2.08 -1.79
CA ASN A 370 -11.00 -2.69 -2.95
C ASN A 370 -12.25 -3.48 -2.60
N THR A 371 -12.75 -3.40 -1.37
CA THR A 371 -14.04 -3.98 -0.99
C THR A 371 -15.22 -3.05 -1.24
N CYS A 372 -14.97 -1.77 -1.54
CA CYS A 372 -16.00 -0.79 -1.88
C CYS A 372 -15.92 -0.36 -3.35
N ASP A 373 -17.01 0.20 -3.84
CA ASP A 373 -17.15 0.71 -5.22
C ASP A 373 -16.54 2.11 -5.42
N HIS A 374 -16.15 2.81 -4.35
CA HIS A 374 -15.71 4.21 -4.40
C HIS A 374 -14.19 4.39 -4.67
N LEU A 375 -13.60 3.47 -5.44
CA LEU A 375 -12.16 3.46 -5.72
C LEU A 375 -11.66 4.71 -6.47
N GLY A 376 -12.51 5.39 -7.26
CA GLY A 376 -12.16 6.66 -7.90
C GLY A 376 -11.83 7.77 -6.88
N LEU A 377 -12.65 7.90 -5.84
CA LEU A 377 -12.42 8.85 -4.74
C LEU A 377 -11.12 8.53 -3.98
N ILE A 378 -10.90 7.24 -3.70
CA ILE A 378 -9.69 6.75 -3.03
C ILE A 378 -8.44 7.01 -3.88
N THR A 379 -8.54 6.81 -5.20
CA THR A 379 -7.46 7.10 -6.15
C THR A 379 -7.11 8.59 -6.15
N SER A 380 -8.11 9.47 -6.25
CA SER A 380 -7.91 10.92 -6.14
C SER A 380 -7.26 11.32 -4.82
N ALA A 381 -7.69 10.68 -3.73
CA ALA A 381 -7.15 10.95 -2.42
C ALA A 381 -5.67 10.55 -2.31
N ILE A 382 -5.32 9.34 -2.72
CA ILE A 382 -3.98 8.77 -2.57
C ILE A 382 -3.00 9.36 -3.59
N CYS A 383 -3.35 9.34 -4.88
CA CYS A 383 -2.45 9.72 -5.97
C CYS A 383 -2.39 11.23 -6.18
N HIS A 384 -3.55 11.90 -6.20
CA HIS A 384 -3.65 13.33 -6.51
C HIS A 384 -3.66 14.22 -5.26
N ARG A 385 -3.71 13.62 -4.07
CA ARG A 385 -3.78 14.34 -2.78
C ARG A 385 -4.93 15.34 -2.74
N PHE A 386 -6.06 14.94 -3.34
CA PHE A 386 -7.19 15.81 -3.59
C PHE A 386 -8.48 15.12 -3.19
N CYS A 387 -9.30 15.81 -2.40
CA CYS A 387 -10.61 15.32 -1.97
C CYS A 387 -11.56 16.51 -1.75
N GLN A 388 -12.80 16.40 -2.24
CA GLN A 388 -13.84 17.45 -2.13
C GLN A 388 -13.38 18.85 -2.61
N GLY A 389 -12.68 18.93 -3.75
CA GLY A 389 -12.24 20.23 -4.27
C GLY A 389 -10.99 20.82 -3.59
N ILE A 390 -10.43 20.14 -2.58
CA ILE A 390 -9.39 20.70 -1.71
C ILE A 390 -8.15 19.78 -1.70
N HIS A 391 -6.98 20.38 -1.82
CA HIS A 391 -5.71 19.69 -1.60
C HIS A 391 -5.48 19.39 -0.11
N MET A 392 -5.06 18.16 0.16
CA MET A 392 -4.73 17.71 1.51
C MET A 392 -3.48 18.40 2.06
N PRO A 393 -3.39 18.61 3.38
CA PRO A 393 -2.23 19.26 3.99
C PRO A 393 -0.97 18.40 3.83
N PRO A 394 0.20 18.99 3.55
CA PRO A 394 1.39 18.25 3.10
C PRO A 394 1.89 17.18 4.10
N ASN A 395 1.59 17.35 5.39
CA ASN A 395 1.95 16.43 6.48
C ASN A 395 0.96 15.27 6.71
N LEU A 396 -0.20 15.25 6.03
CA LEU A 396 -1.08 14.08 5.98
C LEU A 396 -0.58 13.09 4.93
N ILE A 397 -0.35 11.85 5.35
CA ILE A 397 0.08 10.75 4.49
C ILE A 397 -1.02 9.69 4.48
N LEU A 398 -1.46 9.32 3.29
CA LEU A 398 -2.40 8.23 3.10
C LEU A 398 -1.63 6.98 2.71
N LEU A 399 -1.84 5.91 3.47
CA LEU A 399 -1.38 4.57 3.14
C LEU A 399 -2.61 3.72 2.87
N ALA A 400 -2.53 2.76 1.95
CA ALA A 400 -3.66 1.89 1.65
C ALA A 400 -3.26 0.42 1.59
N ALA A 401 -4.22 -0.45 1.87
CA ALA A 401 -4.11 -1.87 1.61
C ALA A 401 -5.33 -2.41 0.87
N CYS A 402 -5.10 -3.44 0.06
CA CYS A 402 -6.14 -4.12 -0.70
C CYS A 402 -5.99 -5.64 -0.56
N ASN A 403 -7.11 -6.34 -0.74
CA ASN A 403 -7.14 -7.79 -0.78
C ASN A 403 -6.72 -8.28 -2.19
N PRO A 404 -6.04 -9.43 -2.29
CA PRO A 404 -5.59 -9.97 -3.57
C PRO A 404 -6.73 -10.57 -4.40
N TYR A 405 -6.49 -10.71 -5.71
CA TYR A 405 -7.44 -11.30 -6.64
C TYR A 405 -7.18 -12.79 -6.79
N ARG A 406 -7.82 -13.60 -5.94
CA ARG A 406 -7.68 -15.07 -5.93
C ARG A 406 -8.96 -15.73 -6.44
N LEU A 407 -8.84 -16.64 -7.39
CA LEU A 407 -9.96 -17.47 -7.85
C LEU A 407 -10.23 -18.62 -6.88
N ARG A 408 -11.50 -18.93 -6.65
CA ARG A 408 -11.92 -20.15 -5.95
C ARG A 408 -11.70 -21.37 -6.85
N LYS A 409 -11.30 -22.50 -6.25
CA LYS A 409 -11.30 -23.78 -6.96
C LYS A 409 -12.74 -24.17 -7.31
N THR A 410 -12.96 -24.68 -8.52
CA THR A 410 -14.27 -25.00 -9.10
C THR A 410 -15.12 -25.93 -8.23
N ASP A 411 -14.49 -26.85 -7.49
CA ASP A 411 -15.20 -27.85 -6.68
C ASP A 411 -15.74 -27.29 -5.34
N ALA A 412 -15.20 -26.16 -4.88
CA ALA A 412 -15.62 -25.49 -3.64
C ALA A 412 -16.80 -24.52 -3.85
N ILE A 413 -17.32 -24.41 -5.08
CA ILE A 413 -18.41 -23.49 -5.45
C ILE A 413 -19.80 -24.03 -5.01
N MET A 414 -19.87 -25.25 -4.46
CA MET A 414 -21.09 -25.78 -3.87
C MET A 414 -21.43 -25.04 -2.56
N THR A 415 -22.22 -23.98 -2.67
CA THR A 415 -22.90 -23.37 -1.53
C THR A 415 -23.72 -24.43 -0.80
N ALA A 416 -23.47 -24.61 0.50
CA ALA A 416 -24.35 -25.39 1.36
C ALA A 416 -25.75 -24.75 1.40
N GLY A 417 -26.76 -25.46 0.89
CA GLY A 417 -28.17 -25.03 0.86
C GLY A 417 -28.82 -25.01 -0.54
N LEU A 418 -30.15 -24.89 -0.57
CA LEU A 418 -30.95 -24.71 -1.79
C LEU A 418 -30.67 -23.34 -2.43
N GLN A 419 -29.68 -23.19 -3.31
CA GLN A 419 -29.64 -22.16 -4.39
C GLN A 419 -28.33 -22.22 -5.20
N GLY A 420 -28.27 -23.09 -6.22
CA GLY A 420 -27.25 -23.04 -7.28
C GLY A 420 -27.46 -21.91 -8.32
N LEU A 421 -28.44 -21.02 -8.10
CA LEU A 421 -28.83 -19.97 -9.05
C LEU A 421 -28.06 -18.64 -8.88
N LYS A 422 -27.49 -18.35 -7.70
CA LYS A 422 -26.78 -17.07 -7.45
C LYS A 422 -25.43 -16.94 -8.15
N ILE A 423 -24.79 -18.07 -8.47
CA ILE A 423 -23.45 -18.10 -9.08
C ILE A 423 -23.47 -17.70 -10.56
N LYS A 424 -24.62 -17.81 -11.25
CA LYS A 424 -24.74 -17.41 -12.66
C LYS A 424 -24.88 -15.89 -12.87
N THR A 425 -25.20 -15.13 -11.81
CA THR A 425 -25.50 -13.69 -11.92
C THR A 425 -24.48 -12.79 -11.23
N ASP A 426 -23.64 -13.33 -10.34
CA ASP A 426 -22.63 -12.55 -9.62
C ASP A 426 -21.23 -12.94 -10.10
N GLU A 427 -20.66 -12.19 -11.04
CA GLU A 427 -19.35 -12.45 -11.65
C GLU A 427 -18.20 -12.42 -10.63
N LEU A 428 -18.33 -11.64 -9.55
CA LEU A 428 -17.33 -11.54 -8.48
C LEU A 428 -17.40 -12.71 -7.49
N SER A 429 -18.46 -13.54 -7.54
CA SER A 429 -18.63 -14.69 -6.63
C SER A 429 -17.56 -15.78 -6.83
N ARG A 430 -16.87 -15.78 -7.97
CA ARG A 430 -15.73 -16.67 -8.25
C ARG A 430 -14.45 -16.28 -7.52
N LEU A 431 -14.35 -15.05 -7.00
CA LEU A 431 -13.20 -14.63 -6.23
C LEU A 431 -13.32 -15.11 -4.77
N VAL A 432 -12.20 -15.47 -4.15
CA VAL A 432 -12.12 -15.78 -2.71
C VAL A 432 -12.59 -14.56 -1.92
N TYR A 433 -12.06 -13.38 -2.28
CA TYR A 433 -12.45 -12.08 -1.74
C TYR A 433 -13.42 -11.39 -2.69
N ARG A 434 -14.54 -10.88 -2.17
CA ARG A 434 -15.44 -10.04 -2.97
C ARG A 434 -14.81 -8.65 -3.08
N VAL A 435 -14.13 -8.40 -4.20
CA VAL A 435 -13.36 -7.18 -4.42
C VAL A 435 -13.60 -6.59 -5.81
N HIS A 436 -13.51 -5.28 -5.87
CA HIS A 436 -13.66 -4.47 -7.07
C HIS A 436 -12.30 -4.31 -7.79
N PRO A 437 -12.29 -4.08 -9.11
CA PRO A 437 -11.08 -3.87 -9.87
C PRO A 437 -10.36 -2.57 -9.48
N LEU A 438 -9.06 -2.66 -9.15
CA LEU A 438 -8.25 -1.47 -8.90
C LEU A 438 -8.09 -0.63 -10.18
N PRO A 439 -8.22 0.71 -10.10
CA PRO A 439 -7.90 1.62 -11.18
C PRO A 439 -6.45 1.47 -11.67
N GLU A 440 -6.21 1.67 -12.97
CA GLU A 440 -4.85 1.59 -13.55
C GLU A 440 -3.87 2.53 -12.84
N THR A 441 -4.30 3.73 -12.46
CA THR A 441 -3.43 4.66 -11.70
C THR A 441 -2.96 4.08 -10.36
N LEU A 442 -3.77 3.27 -9.68
CA LEU A 442 -3.39 2.66 -8.40
C LEU A 442 -2.54 1.40 -8.58
N ILE A 443 -2.72 0.67 -9.68
CA ILE A 443 -2.04 -0.61 -9.90
C ILE A 443 -0.52 -0.46 -9.94
N ASP A 444 -0.06 0.68 -10.49
CA ASP A 444 1.35 1.05 -10.58
C ASP A 444 2.03 1.15 -9.21
N TYR A 445 1.26 1.30 -8.13
CA TYR A 445 1.77 1.45 -6.78
C TYR A 445 1.56 0.22 -5.90
N VAL A 446 0.97 -0.86 -6.44
CA VAL A 446 0.68 -2.10 -5.71
C VAL A 446 1.96 -2.85 -5.36
N TRP A 447 2.13 -3.15 -4.08
CA TRP A 447 3.17 -4.03 -3.55
C TRP A 447 2.52 -5.32 -3.07
N ASP A 448 2.72 -6.41 -3.81
CA ASP A 448 2.22 -7.73 -3.44
C ASP A 448 3.11 -8.34 -2.36
N TYR A 449 2.72 -8.19 -1.10
CA TYR A 449 3.38 -8.84 0.03
C TYR A 449 3.12 -10.34 0.08
N GLY A 450 2.18 -10.85 -0.71
CA GLY A 450 1.80 -12.25 -0.73
C GLY A 450 1.25 -12.72 0.60
N SER A 451 1.63 -13.95 0.94
CA SER A 451 1.28 -14.66 2.16
C SER A 451 2.43 -14.57 3.17
N LEU A 452 2.16 -14.93 4.43
CA LEU A 452 3.24 -15.13 5.40
C LEU A 452 4.03 -16.39 5.07
N SER A 453 5.35 -16.35 5.21
CA SER A 453 6.17 -17.56 5.20
C SER A 453 5.86 -18.43 6.42
N GLU A 454 6.04 -19.76 6.33
CA GLU A 454 5.76 -20.65 7.46
C GLU A 454 6.58 -20.28 8.72
N LEU A 455 7.84 -19.89 8.54
CA LEU A 455 8.72 -19.49 9.64
C LEU A 455 8.26 -18.18 10.29
N ASP A 456 7.86 -17.19 9.49
CA ASP A 456 7.32 -15.94 10.01
C ASP A 456 6.00 -16.18 10.74
N GLU A 457 5.10 -16.99 10.16
CA GLU A 457 3.83 -17.35 10.77
C GLU A 457 4.03 -18.01 12.14
N GLN A 458 4.93 -19.00 12.23
CA GLN A 458 5.26 -19.65 13.51
C GLN A 458 5.82 -18.66 14.54
N SER A 459 6.72 -17.77 14.12
CA SER A 459 7.29 -16.72 14.97
C SER A 459 6.20 -15.78 15.50
N TYR A 460 5.25 -15.39 14.65
CA TYR A 460 4.10 -14.58 15.04
C TYR A 460 3.19 -15.32 16.02
N ILE A 461 2.83 -16.57 15.74
CA ILE A 461 1.98 -17.39 16.62
C ILE A 461 2.63 -17.48 18.01
N PHE A 462 3.91 -17.83 18.06
CA PHE A 462 4.66 -17.90 19.32
C PHE A 462 4.62 -16.57 20.07
N LYS A 463 4.90 -15.45 19.38
CA LYS A 463 4.89 -14.13 20.00
C LYS A 463 3.52 -13.71 20.53
N MET A 464 2.46 -14.06 19.81
CA MET A 464 1.10 -13.77 20.24
C MET A 464 0.74 -14.52 21.53
N VAL A 465 1.26 -15.72 21.74
CA VAL A 465 0.93 -16.53 22.92
C VAL A 465 1.97 -16.47 24.03
N CYS A 466 3.14 -15.83 23.81
CA CYS A 466 4.27 -15.86 24.74
C CYS A 466 3.98 -15.27 26.13
N SER A 467 2.98 -14.40 26.23
CA SER A 467 2.56 -13.80 27.49
C SER A 467 1.33 -14.49 28.13
N LEU A 468 0.82 -15.57 27.55
CA LEU A 468 -0.40 -16.24 28.06
C LEU A 468 -0.13 -17.13 29.27
N PHE A 469 1.05 -17.74 29.34
CA PHE A 469 1.36 -18.76 30.34
C PHE A 469 2.67 -18.45 31.05
N GLN A 470 2.74 -18.80 32.35
CA GLN A 470 3.94 -18.60 33.15
C GLN A 470 5.08 -19.57 32.77
N LYS A 471 4.74 -20.78 32.28
CA LYS A 471 5.72 -21.82 31.94
C LYS A 471 6.07 -21.76 30.45
N SER A 472 7.36 -21.59 30.13
CA SER A 472 7.86 -21.49 28.74
C SER A 472 7.48 -22.69 27.87
N TRP A 473 7.69 -23.91 28.37
CA TRP A 473 7.40 -25.13 27.61
C TRP A 473 5.92 -25.24 27.20
N PHE A 474 5.00 -24.72 28.02
CA PHE A 474 3.57 -24.78 27.72
C PHE A 474 3.18 -23.77 26.63
N THR A 475 3.84 -22.61 26.64
CA THR A 475 3.76 -21.62 25.56
C THR A 475 4.23 -22.20 24.24
N GLU A 476 5.40 -22.85 24.23
CA GLU A 476 5.97 -23.49 23.03
C GLU A 476 5.03 -24.58 22.51
N LEU A 477 4.54 -25.46 23.39
CA LEU A 477 3.58 -26.49 23.02
C LEU A 477 2.29 -25.90 22.43
N PHE A 478 1.73 -24.86 23.05
CA PHE A 478 0.50 -24.24 22.58
C PHE A 478 0.68 -23.54 21.23
N ALA A 479 1.82 -22.88 21.01
CA ALA A 479 2.16 -22.30 19.72
C ALA A 479 2.24 -23.38 18.62
N CYS A 480 2.90 -24.52 18.90
CA CYS A 480 2.96 -25.66 17.98
C CYS A 480 1.57 -26.23 17.67
N LEU A 481 0.69 -26.35 18.67
CA LEU A 481 -0.68 -26.82 18.46
C LEU A 481 -1.49 -25.88 17.57
N LEU A 482 -1.31 -24.57 17.73
CA LEU A 482 -1.97 -23.57 16.89
C LEU A 482 -1.46 -23.61 15.44
N ASP A 483 -0.15 -23.76 15.23
CA ASP A 483 0.45 -23.95 13.89
C ASP A 483 -0.10 -25.22 13.23
N MET A 484 -0.12 -26.35 13.96
CA MET A 484 -0.71 -27.59 13.47
C MET A 484 -2.20 -27.45 13.14
N SER A 485 -2.95 -26.70 13.96
CA SER A 485 -4.38 -26.45 13.72
C SER A 485 -4.61 -25.64 12.45
N GLN A 486 -3.81 -24.59 12.21
CA GLN A 486 -3.86 -23.79 10.98
C GLN A 486 -3.59 -24.68 9.76
N LYS A 487 -2.51 -25.48 9.79
CA LYS A 487 -2.14 -26.42 8.72
C LYS A 487 -3.23 -27.46 8.46
N PHE A 488 -3.87 -27.97 9.51
CA PHE A 488 -4.99 -28.90 9.40
C PHE A 488 -6.22 -28.27 8.72
N VAL A 489 -6.61 -27.06 9.11
CA VAL A 489 -7.78 -26.43 8.48
C VAL A 489 -7.52 -26.11 7.01
N ARG A 490 -6.31 -25.64 6.66
CA ARG A 490 -5.90 -25.40 5.27
C ARG A 490 -6.00 -26.67 4.41
N SER A 491 -5.62 -27.82 4.96
CA SER A 491 -5.66 -29.09 4.23
C SER A 491 -7.09 -29.63 4.06
N VAL A 492 -7.95 -29.46 5.07
CA VAL A 492 -9.36 -29.91 5.02
C VAL A 492 -10.20 -29.04 4.10
N GLU A 493 -10.06 -27.72 4.17
CA GLU A 493 -10.82 -26.77 3.35
C GLU A 493 -10.26 -26.62 1.92
N ILE A 494 -9.11 -27.24 1.63
CA ILE A 494 -8.41 -27.18 0.33
C ILE A 494 -8.15 -25.73 -0.12
N ASN A 495 -8.03 -24.82 0.86
CA ASN A 495 -7.88 -23.38 0.68
C ASN A 495 -6.81 -22.86 1.65
N GLU A 496 -5.70 -22.36 1.13
CA GLU A 496 -4.58 -21.85 1.94
C GLU A 496 -4.95 -20.58 2.73
N TYR A 497 -5.98 -19.85 2.28
CA TYR A 497 -6.36 -18.54 2.78
C TYR A 497 -7.55 -18.57 3.76
N CYS A 498 -8.04 -19.76 4.14
CA CYS A 498 -9.22 -19.90 4.99
C CYS A 498 -8.99 -19.53 6.46
N VAL A 499 -7.73 -19.51 6.90
CA VAL A 499 -7.33 -19.23 8.28
C VAL A 499 -6.15 -18.26 8.31
N SER A 500 -6.11 -17.43 9.34
CA SER A 500 -5.10 -16.38 9.48
C SER A 500 -4.67 -16.16 10.94
N LEU A 501 -3.68 -15.29 11.15
CA LEU A 501 -3.30 -14.83 12.49
C LEU A 501 -4.46 -14.14 13.24
N ARG A 502 -5.51 -13.66 12.54
CA ARG A 502 -6.72 -13.15 13.22
C ARG A 502 -7.41 -14.28 14.02
N ASP A 503 -7.40 -15.50 13.52
CA ASP A 503 -8.01 -16.67 14.19
C ASP A 503 -7.17 -17.16 15.36
N VAL A 504 -5.84 -17.08 15.22
CA VAL A 504 -4.90 -17.29 16.34
C VAL A 504 -5.17 -16.30 17.45
N ASP A 505 -5.37 -15.02 17.12
CA ASP A 505 -5.67 -14.00 18.12
C ASP A 505 -7.02 -14.24 18.81
N ARG A 506 -8.03 -14.70 18.06
CA ARG A 506 -9.32 -15.10 18.66
C ARG A 506 -9.14 -16.25 19.64
N CYS A 507 -8.38 -17.28 19.27
CA CYS A 507 -8.08 -18.41 20.15
C CYS A 507 -7.30 -17.96 21.39
N ARG A 508 -6.29 -17.10 21.24
CA ARG A 508 -5.54 -16.49 22.33
C ARG A 508 -6.46 -15.76 23.32
N ARG A 509 -7.40 -14.95 22.83
CA ARG A 509 -8.39 -14.25 23.68
C ARG A 509 -9.30 -15.23 24.42
N LEU A 510 -9.74 -16.29 23.74
CA LEU A 510 -10.56 -17.34 24.34
C LEU A 510 -9.82 -18.06 25.48
N VAL A 511 -8.56 -18.45 25.25
CA VAL A 511 -7.74 -19.11 26.27
C VAL A 511 -7.44 -18.19 27.45
N LYS A 512 -7.14 -16.91 27.18
CA LYS A 512 -7.00 -15.90 28.25
C LYS A 512 -8.27 -15.83 29.11
N TRP A 513 -9.44 -15.80 28.46
CA TRP A 513 -10.72 -15.83 29.16
C TRP A 513 -10.89 -17.10 30.00
N PHE A 514 -10.52 -18.28 29.48
CA PHE A 514 -10.55 -19.53 30.24
C PHE A 514 -9.64 -19.50 31.47
N ASN A 515 -8.41 -18.98 31.36
CA ASN A 515 -7.50 -18.85 32.49
C ASN A 515 -8.10 -17.95 33.58
N GLU A 516 -8.58 -16.76 33.20
CA GLU A 516 -9.24 -15.82 34.13
C GLU A 516 -10.51 -16.42 34.74
N PHE A 517 -11.26 -17.20 33.98
CA PHE A 517 -12.47 -17.88 34.44
C PHE A 517 -12.16 -18.99 35.46
N LEU A 518 -11.14 -19.81 35.19
CA LEU A 518 -10.72 -20.89 36.09
C LEU A 518 -10.21 -20.34 37.43
N GLU A 519 -9.38 -19.29 37.40
CA GLU A 519 -8.92 -18.60 38.61
C GLU A 519 -10.10 -18.09 39.46
N LYS A 520 -11.10 -17.47 38.82
CA LYS A 520 -12.32 -17.04 39.49
C LYS A 520 -13.09 -18.22 40.08
N LYS A 521 -13.28 -19.30 39.33
CA LYS A 521 -14.00 -20.50 39.79
C LYS A 521 -13.35 -21.11 41.03
N ASP A 522 -12.02 -21.21 41.05
CA ASP A 522 -11.27 -21.76 42.19
C ASP A 522 -11.40 -20.85 43.42
N SER A 523 -11.39 -19.52 43.23
CA SER A 523 -11.65 -18.57 44.32
C SER A 523 -13.06 -18.69 44.91
N PHE A 524 -14.08 -18.92 44.07
CA PHE A 524 -15.46 -19.12 44.50
C PHE A 524 -15.66 -20.44 45.27
N GLN A 525 -14.98 -21.52 44.87
CA GLN A 525 -14.99 -22.79 45.60
C GLN A 525 -14.31 -22.66 46.97
N TYR A 526 -13.21 -21.91 47.06
CA TYR A 526 -12.53 -21.65 48.33
C TYR A 526 -13.37 -20.82 49.30
N SER A 527 -14.09 -19.79 48.82
CA SER A 527 -15.01 -19.01 49.64
C SER A 527 -16.22 -19.82 50.15
N ARG A 528 -16.77 -20.72 49.31
CA ARG A 528 -17.86 -21.62 49.72
C ARG A 528 -17.42 -22.60 50.81
N ASN A 529 -16.25 -23.21 50.64
CA ASN A 529 -15.72 -24.13 51.63
C ASN A 529 -15.45 -23.45 52.97
N ASN A 530 -15.00 -22.18 52.98
CA ASN A 530 -14.81 -21.42 54.22
C ASN A 530 -16.12 -20.93 54.88
N GLU A 531 -17.16 -20.61 54.11
CA GLU A 531 -18.50 -20.34 54.66
C GLU A 531 -19.14 -21.59 55.28
N ASP A 532 -18.97 -22.75 54.64
CA ASP A 532 -19.49 -24.02 55.16
C ASP A 532 -18.74 -24.48 56.43
N ILE A 533 -17.44 -24.17 56.56
CA ILE A 533 -16.67 -24.41 57.80
C ILE A 533 -17.13 -23.46 58.92
N ARG A 534 -17.39 -22.18 58.62
CA ARG A 534 -17.91 -21.20 59.61
C ARG A 534 -19.35 -21.45 60.04
N LYS A 535 -20.16 -22.15 59.25
CA LYS A 535 -21.51 -22.59 59.65
C LYS A 535 -21.52 -23.89 60.45
N ARG A 536 -20.39 -24.61 60.49
CA ARG A 536 -20.21 -25.88 61.21
C ARG A 536 -19.38 -25.75 62.50
N THR A 537 -18.90 -24.55 62.80
CA THR A 537 -18.31 -24.14 64.10
C THR A 537 -19.28 -23.20 64.78
#